data_AF-A0A6I6GHV6-F1
#
_entry.id   AF-A0A6I6GHV6-F1
#
_cell.length_a   1.000
_cell.length_b   1.000
_cell.length_c   1.000
_cell.angle_alpha   90.00
_cell.angle_beta   90.00
_cell.angle_gamma   90.00
#
_symmetry.space_group_name_H-M   'P 1'
#
loop_
_entity.id
_entity.type
_entity.pdbx_description
1 polymer ?
#
loop_
_entity_poly.entity_id
_entity_poly.type
_entity_poly.pdbx_seq_one_letter_code
_entity_poly.pdbx_strand_id
1 'polypeptide(L)'
;MLAPAKLQQLHALIEQSTSEEWLWMSGYLAGLARGNDAAQLPPASNKATANGIVTVLYGTETGNSKKVATTLAGKLKQAGRKTKLVAAEQYKLQQLSAEETLLIAISTQGEGEPPANAKALYDYLHQLQTPLQGLQYAVVALGSKSYPLFCQAGIDVDAQLKRLQATAIAPIALCDDDYEPVADAWMSNVLTALQQQAPVAKPAAAVVSVQSSGKKTFTATLGVNQLLNDTGSNKKVHHLEFDLPEELVYLPGNAVGVTPHNSASVVAQIIQLLQVQPDAIFSFKQQSASAKHLLTQVVSISHLTTAVVKKYAQLIQTDIPDTRIDLFDLLRIYPWPSEFAAQQLFDILNPITPRLYTISSSPNTHPGQIHLTAALHEFDTEEGSKHGFGSTYVTQLKPGTKVDMFLHQQKHFQIPRSDRHLIMLAYGTGIAPFRSMVAERDATGASGKNWLLFAEENRVTDFYYQSEWQSLHETGSLHQWHVGFSTNTQQQKTLQQLVLEHEEQLWQWLNSGAYVFISGEKAVAGKPVEEALLQLIARKQQSSEEAAANYLKELAKEGRYAKELY
;
A
#
# COMPACT_ATOMS: atom_id res chain seq x y z
N MET A 1 -37.11 -53.30 8.23
CA MET A 1 -37.42 -52.66 6.92
C MET A 1 -38.55 -51.67 7.13
N LEU A 2 -38.46 -50.47 6.52
CA LEU A 2 -39.48 -49.42 6.69
C LEU A 2 -40.80 -49.81 6.02
N ALA A 3 -41.93 -49.44 6.62
CA ALA A 3 -43.24 -49.63 6.01
C ALA A 3 -43.35 -48.83 4.69
N PRO A 4 -44.14 -49.28 3.70
CA PRO A 4 -44.16 -48.70 2.35
C PRO A 4 -44.37 -47.17 2.32
N ALA A 5 -45.30 -46.66 3.13
CA ALA A 5 -45.56 -45.22 3.21
C ALA A 5 -44.36 -44.41 3.76
N LYS A 6 -43.61 -44.98 4.72
CA LYS A 6 -42.42 -44.34 5.30
C LYS A 6 -41.22 -44.44 4.36
N LEU A 7 -41.12 -45.52 3.59
CA LEU A 7 -40.11 -45.67 2.55
C LEU A 7 -40.31 -44.63 1.43
N GLN A 8 -41.56 -44.37 1.06
CA GLN A 8 -41.90 -43.36 0.05
C GLN A 8 -41.54 -41.94 0.49
N GLN A 9 -41.78 -41.60 1.76
CA GLN A 9 -41.35 -40.32 2.35
C GLN A 9 -39.83 -40.20 2.42
N LEU A 10 -39.13 -41.28 2.75
CA LEU A 10 -37.68 -41.30 2.77
C LEU A 10 -37.10 -41.11 1.35
N HIS A 11 -37.70 -41.74 0.34
CA HIS A 11 -37.27 -41.57 -1.06
C HIS A 11 -37.50 -40.14 -1.56
N ALA A 12 -38.66 -39.55 -1.31
CA ALA A 12 -38.94 -38.16 -1.68
C ALA A 12 -37.97 -37.18 -1.02
N LEU A 13 -37.58 -37.45 0.24
CA LEU A 13 -36.58 -36.65 0.95
C LEU A 13 -35.18 -36.82 0.34
N ILE A 14 -34.78 -38.05 -0.01
CA ILE A 14 -33.49 -38.31 -0.64
C ILE A 14 -33.40 -37.64 -2.02
N GLU A 15 -34.44 -37.72 -2.85
CA GLU A 15 -34.46 -37.11 -4.18
C GLU A 15 -34.34 -35.58 -4.18
N GLN A 16 -34.75 -34.93 -3.07
CA GLN A 16 -34.71 -33.48 -2.91
C GLN A 16 -33.48 -32.98 -2.14
N SER A 17 -32.57 -33.88 -1.75
CA SER A 17 -31.40 -33.56 -0.95
C SER A 17 -30.09 -33.77 -1.73
N THR A 18 -29.09 -32.98 -1.37
CA THR A 18 -27.72 -33.02 -1.89
C THR A 18 -26.90 -34.13 -1.24
N SER A 19 -25.76 -34.49 -1.83
CA SER A 19 -24.87 -35.53 -1.30
C SER A 19 -24.29 -35.20 0.09
N GLU A 20 -24.10 -33.91 0.40
CA GLU A 20 -23.66 -33.47 1.73
C GLU A 20 -24.78 -33.66 2.78
N GLU A 21 -26.03 -33.37 2.41
CA GLU A 21 -27.20 -33.57 3.28
C GLU A 21 -27.47 -35.06 3.54
N TRP A 22 -27.26 -35.92 2.55
CA TRP A 22 -27.31 -37.38 2.76
C TRP A 22 -26.26 -37.85 3.76
N LEU A 23 -25.03 -37.33 3.64
CA LEU A 23 -23.95 -37.67 4.56
C LEU A 23 -24.25 -37.21 5.99
N TRP A 24 -24.81 -36.01 6.15
CA TRP A 24 -25.27 -35.49 7.44
C TRP A 24 -26.40 -36.33 8.04
N MET A 25 -27.44 -36.65 7.25
CA MET A 25 -28.57 -37.47 7.68
C MET A 25 -28.12 -38.86 8.14
N SER A 26 -27.13 -39.44 7.45
CA SER A 26 -26.56 -40.74 7.84
C SER A 26 -25.90 -40.69 9.23
N GLY A 27 -25.15 -39.62 9.52
CA GLY A 27 -24.51 -39.39 10.82
C GLY A 27 -25.53 -39.13 11.92
N TYR A 28 -26.57 -38.35 11.61
CA TYR A 28 -27.66 -38.04 12.54
C TYR A 28 -28.46 -39.29 12.92
N LEU A 29 -28.87 -40.11 11.95
CA LEU A 29 -29.58 -41.36 12.20
C LEU A 29 -28.69 -42.37 12.94
N ALA A 30 -27.40 -42.42 12.63
CA ALA A 30 -26.44 -43.23 13.38
C ALA A 30 -26.26 -42.76 14.83
N GLY A 31 -26.38 -41.45 15.09
CA GLY A 31 -26.38 -40.87 16.42
C GLY A 31 -27.63 -41.24 17.22
N LEU A 32 -28.82 -41.13 16.60
CA LEU A 32 -30.09 -41.53 17.21
C LEU A 32 -30.15 -43.03 17.52
N ALA A 33 -29.52 -43.86 16.69
CA ALA A 33 -29.44 -45.30 16.91
C ALA A 33 -28.51 -45.70 18.09
N ARG A 34 -27.69 -44.77 18.61
CA ARG A 34 -26.62 -45.05 19.59
C ARG A 34 -26.95 -44.70 21.05
N GLY A 35 -28.14 -44.21 21.38
CA GLY A 35 -28.46 -43.95 22.79
C GLY A 35 -29.87 -43.47 23.05
N ASN A 36 -30.70 -44.38 23.58
CA ASN A 36 -31.85 -44.07 24.41
C ASN A 36 -31.35 -43.44 25.72
N ASP A 37 -31.49 -42.12 25.86
CA ASP A 37 -31.84 -41.50 27.13
C ASP A 37 -32.66 -40.24 26.85
N ALA A 38 -33.79 -40.15 27.54
CA ALA A 38 -34.81 -39.13 27.34
C ALA A 38 -34.27 -37.74 27.74
N ALA A 39 -33.85 -36.95 26.76
CA ALA A 39 -33.66 -35.51 26.92
C ALA A 39 -34.89 -34.78 26.38
N GLN A 40 -35.57 -34.07 27.27
CA GLN A 40 -36.71 -33.19 26.98
C GLN A 40 -36.37 -32.23 25.83
N LEU A 41 -37.36 -32.06 24.93
CA LEU A 41 -37.37 -31.02 23.90
C LEU A 41 -37.18 -29.64 24.57
N PRO A 42 -36.17 -28.83 24.20
CA PRO A 42 -36.21 -27.41 24.47
C PRO A 42 -37.33 -26.78 23.62
N PRO A 43 -38.03 -25.75 24.13
CA PRO A 43 -39.00 -25.02 23.32
C PRO A 43 -38.28 -24.39 22.13
N ALA A 44 -39.01 -24.27 21.02
CA ALA A 44 -38.58 -23.50 19.87
C ALA A 44 -38.37 -22.03 20.27
N SER A 45 -37.11 -21.66 20.53
CA SER A 45 -36.66 -20.28 20.51
C SER A 45 -35.59 -20.14 19.44
N ASN A 46 -35.94 -19.43 18.37
CA ASN A 46 -34.98 -18.84 17.45
C ASN A 46 -33.90 -18.09 18.24
N LYS A 47 -32.69 -18.64 18.24
CA LYS A 47 -31.41 -17.91 18.25
C LYS A 47 -30.33 -18.94 17.96
N ALA A 48 -29.78 -18.89 16.74
CA ALA A 48 -28.55 -19.57 16.42
C ALA A 48 -27.50 -19.18 17.47
N THR A 49 -26.87 -20.18 18.07
CA THR A 49 -25.76 -20.02 19.00
C THR A 49 -24.62 -19.27 18.31
N ALA A 50 -24.22 -18.16 18.92
CA ALA A 50 -23.14 -17.30 18.47
C ALA A 50 -21.83 -18.09 18.29
N ASN A 51 -21.28 -18.15 17.08
CA ASN A 51 -20.02 -18.81 16.76
C ASN A 51 -18.81 -18.14 17.44
N GLY A 52 -18.94 -16.93 17.99
CA GLY A 52 -17.97 -16.31 18.90
C GLY A 52 -16.57 -16.09 18.30
N ILE A 53 -16.45 -16.18 16.97
CA ILE A 53 -15.23 -15.91 16.21
C ILE A 53 -15.24 -14.42 15.84
N VAL A 54 -14.16 -13.72 16.19
CA VAL A 54 -13.92 -12.34 15.78
C VAL A 54 -13.10 -12.35 14.49
N THR A 55 -13.66 -11.84 13.40
CA THR A 55 -12.95 -11.70 12.13
C THR A 55 -12.31 -10.32 12.06
N VAL A 56 -11.00 -10.28 11.83
CA VAL A 56 -10.20 -9.06 11.67
C VAL A 56 -9.73 -8.99 10.23
N LEU A 57 -10.16 -7.96 9.51
CA LEU A 57 -9.78 -7.69 8.13
C LEU A 57 -8.78 -6.54 8.05
N TYR A 58 -7.90 -6.59 7.05
CA TYR A 58 -7.08 -5.45 6.68
C TYR A 58 -7.06 -5.15 5.18
N GLY A 59 -7.21 -3.87 4.86
CA GLY A 59 -6.90 -3.27 3.56
C GLY A 59 -5.70 -2.36 3.69
N THR A 60 -4.61 -2.64 2.96
CA THR A 60 -3.36 -1.91 3.13
C THR A 60 -2.57 -1.83 1.84
N GLU A 61 -1.94 -0.69 1.62
CA GLU A 61 -0.94 -0.52 0.55
C GLU A 61 0.48 -0.73 1.13
N THR A 62 0.87 0.12 2.08
CA THR A 62 2.23 0.17 2.63
C THR A 62 2.45 -0.73 3.85
N GLY A 63 1.39 -1.39 4.36
CA GLY A 63 1.44 -2.35 5.46
C GLY A 63 1.00 -1.83 6.83
N ASN A 64 0.70 -0.53 6.99
CA ASN A 64 0.34 0.05 8.29
C ASN A 64 -0.98 -0.53 8.83
N SER A 65 -2.04 -0.61 8.02
CA SER A 65 -3.31 -1.21 8.42
C SER A 65 -3.16 -2.70 8.76
N LYS A 66 -2.27 -3.42 8.05
CA LYS A 66 -1.94 -4.81 8.38
C LYS A 66 -1.25 -4.91 9.73
N LYS A 67 -0.34 -3.99 10.07
CA LYS A 67 0.33 -3.94 11.38
C LYS A 67 -0.70 -3.71 12.50
N VAL A 68 -1.64 -2.78 12.32
CA VAL A 68 -2.74 -2.54 13.27
C VAL A 68 -3.61 -3.78 13.44
N ALA A 69 -4.09 -4.38 12.34
CA ALA A 69 -4.92 -5.59 12.38
C ALA A 69 -4.21 -6.79 13.01
N THR A 70 -2.92 -6.99 12.72
CA THR A 70 -2.11 -8.06 13.31
C THR A 70 -1.93 -7.87 14.80
N THR A 71 -1.68 -6.63 15.24
CA THR A 71 -1.56 -6.28 16.66
C THR A 71 -2.87 -6.52 17.40
N LEU A 72 -4.00 -6.06 16.83
CA LEU A 72 -5.33 -6.29 17.39
C LEU A 72 -5.66 -7.78 17.49
N ALA A 73 -5.39 -8.56 16.44
CA ALA A 73 -5.62 -10.00 16.45
C ALA A 73 -4.79 -10.71 17.53
N GLY A 74 -3.55 -10.27 17.77
CA GLY A 74 -2.73 -10.74 18.88
C GLY A 74 -3.36 -10.44 20.24
N LYS A 75 -3.78 -9.18 20.47
CA LYS A 75 -4.44 -8.76 21.72
C LYS A 75 -5.75 -9.51 21.96
N LEU A 76 -6.56 -9.78 20.93
CA LEU A 76 -7.80 -10.55 21.01
C LEU A 76 -7.56 -12.01 21.40
N LYS A 77 -6.55 -12.66 20.79
CA LYS A 77 -6.16 -14.04 21.15
C LYS A 77 -5.67 -14.13 22.59
N GLN A 78 -4.88 -13.15 23.05
CA GLN A 78 -4.45 -13.04 24.45
C GLN A 78 -5.62 -12.85 25.40
N ALA A 79 -6.66 -12.14 24.97
CA ALA A 79 -7.92 -11.98 25.70
C ALA A 79 -8.87 -13.20 25.60
N GLY A 80 -8.41 -14.34 25.05
CA GLY A 80 -9.18 -15.59 24.97
C GLY A 80 -10.26 -15.62 23.89
N ARG A 81 -10.29 -14.65 22.96
CA ARG A 81 -11.24 -14.64 21.84
C ARG A 81 -10.73 -15.52 20.70
N LYS A 82 -11.61 -16.32 20.10
CA LYS A 82 -11.32 -17.00 18.84
C LYS A 82 -11.24 -15.94 17.75
N THR A 83 -10.10 -15.82 17.07
CA THR A 83 -9.86 -14.71 16.14
C THR A 83 -9.28 -15.19 14.82
N LYS A 84 -9.88 -14.73 13.72
CA LYS A 84 -9.43 -14.97 12.35
C LYS A 84 -8.89 -13.66 11.77
N LEU A 85 -7.62 -13.64 11.36
CA LEU A 85 -7.02 -12.50 10.66
C LEU A 85 -6.97 -12.79 9.16
N VAL A 86 -7.52 -11.92 8.33
CA VAL A 86 -7.63 -12.14 6.87
C VAL A 86 -7.28 -10.86 6.12
N ALA A 87 -6.54 -10.96 5.02
CA ALA A 87 -6.40 -9.87 4.07
C ALA A 87 -7.73 -9.66 3.34
N ALA A 88 -8.15 -8.42 3.08
CA ALA A 88 -9.45 -8.16 2.46
C ALA A 88 -9.65 -8.88 1.10
N GLU A 89 -8.60 -9.05 0.29
CA GLU A 89 -8.62 -9.79 -0.99
C GLU A 89 -8.87 -11.29 -0.85
N GLN A 90 -8.53 -11.88 0.32
CA GLN A 90 -8.71 -13.30 0.61
C GLN A 90 -10.04 -13.58 1.34
N TYR A 91 -10.78 -12.53 1.69
CA TYR A 91 -12.04 -12.65 2.39
C TYR A 91 -13.17 -13.04 1.42
N LYS A 92 -13.89 -14.11 1.75
CA LYS A 92 -15.05 -14.55 0.97
C LYS A 92 -16.23 -13.64 1.27
N LEU A 93 -16.57 -12.75 0.34
CA LEU A 93 -17.57 -11.70 0.52
C LEU A 93 -18.94 -12.23 0.97
N GLN A 94 -19.36 -13.40 0.45
CA GLN A 94 -20.62 -14.04 0.81
C GLN A 94 -20.70 -14.47 2.27
N GLN A 95 -19.56 -14.57 2.97
CA GLN A 95 -19.51 -14.92 4.39
C GLN A 95 -19.95 -13.75 5.30
N LEU A 96 -20.00 -12.51 4.77
CA LEU A 96 -20.29 -11.31 5.57
C LEU A 96 -21.62 -11.39 6.33
N SER A 97 -22.66 -11.99 5.75
CA SER A 97 -23.96 -12.16 6.41
C SER A 97 -23.96 -13.18 7.55
N ALA A 98 -22.92 -14.01 7.64
CA ALA A 98 -22.73 -15.01 8.70
C ALA A 98 -21.73 -14.55 9.78
N GLU A 99 -21.11 -13.38 9.63
CA GLU A 99 -20.20 -12.83 10.63
C GLU A 99 -20.98 -12.22 11.81
N GLU A 100 -20.50 -12.47 13.02
CA GLU A 100 -21.05 -11.87 14.25
C GLU A 100 -20.24 -10.66 14.70
N THR A 101 -18.92 -10.69 14.52
CA THR A 101 -18.02 -9.59 14.90
C THR A 101 -16.96 -9.38 13.84
N LEU A 102 -16.97 -8.20 13.21
CA LEU A 102 -16.06 -7.81 12.14
C LEU A 102 -15.27 -6.55 12.49
N LEU A 103 -13.95 -6.66 12.55
CA LEU A 103 -13.06 -5.53 12.83
C LEU A 103 -12.23 -5.21 11.59
N ILE A 104 -12.22 -3.97 11.13
CA ILE A 104 -11.61 -3.59 9.85
C ILE A 104 -10.54 -2.52 10.08
N ALA A 105 -9.31 -2.79 9.66
CA ALA A 105 -8.25 -1.79 9.52
C ALA A 105 -8.04 -1.48 8.03
N ILE A 106 -8.32 -0.26 7.58
CA ILE A 106 -8.24 0.08 6.15
C ILE A 106 -7.51 1.41 5.95
N SER A 107 -6.59 1.46 4.99
CA SER A 107 -5.95 2.72 4.59
C SER A 107 -6.67 3.38 3.42
N THR A 108 -6.52 4.68 3.25
CA THR A 108 -7.01 5.42 2.07
C THR A 108 -5.86 5.67 1.09
N GLN A 109 -6.12 5.62 -0.21
CA GLN A 109 -5.15 5.85 -1.29
C GLN A 109 -5.61 6.97 -2.21
N GLY A 110 -4.66 7.77 -2.71
CA GLY A 110 -4.91 8.85 -3.66
C GLY A 110 -6.10 9.74 -3.28
N GLU A 111 -7.07 9.83 -4.18
CA GLU A 111 -8.30 10.64 -4.05
C GLU A 111 -9.40 9.88 -3.28
N GLY A 112 -9.08 9.37 -2.09
CA GLY A 112 -10.09 8.77 -1.21
C GLY A 112 -10.41 7.29 -1.46
N GLU A 113 -9.71 6.64 -2.39
CA GLU A 113 -9.95 5.25 -2.79
C GLU A 113 -9.48 4.25 -1.71
N PRO A 114 -10.06 3.04 -1.62
CA PRO A 114 -9.49 1.97 -0.81
C PRO A 114 -8.19 1.43 -1.45
N PRO A 115 -7.33 0.72 -0.71
CA PRO A 115 -6.15 0.06 -1.26
C PRO A 115 -6.58 -1.06 -2.21
N ALA A 116 -5.73 -1.41 -3.17
CA ALA A 116 -6.06 -2.37 -4.21
C ALA A 116 -6.56 -3.71 -3.62
N ASN A 117 -5.89 -4.16 -2.55
CA ASN A 117 -6.24 -5.41 -1.87
C ASN A 117 -7.57 -5.38 -1.08
N ALA A 118 -8.24 -4.23 -0.96
CA ALA A 118 -9.55 -4.10 -0.31
C ALA A 118 -10.65 -3.58 -1.23
N LYS A 119 -10.33 -3.27 -2.49
CA LYS A 119 -11.30 -2.72 -3.45
C LYS A 119 -12.54 -3.60 -3.62
N ALA A 120 -12.38 -4.92 -3.71
CA ALA A 120 -13.49 -5.85 -3.85
C ALA A 120 -14.44 -5.84 -2.64
N LEU A 121 -13.91 -5.79 -1.41
CA LEU A 121 -14.70 -5.67 -0.19
C LEU A 121 -15.43 -4.32 -0.14
N TYR A 122 -14.72 -3.25 -0.47
CA TYR A 122 -15.26 -1.90 -0.51
C TYR A 122 -16.45 -1.81 -1.48
N ASP A 123 -16.29 -2.28 -2.71
CA ASP A 123 -17.35 -2.27 -3.73
C ASP A 123 -18.55 -3.13 -3.31
N TYR A 124 -18.28 -4.30 -2.73
CA TYR A 124 -19.33 -5.19 -2.24
C TYR A 124 -20.19 -4.53 -1.17
N LEU A 125 -19.59 -3.83 -0.20
CA LEU A 125 -20.34 -3.11 0.84
C LEU A 125 -21.23 -1.99 0.25
N HIS A 126 -20.79 -1.33 -0.82
CA HIS A 126 -21.55 -0.29 -1.50
C HIS A 126 -22.74 -0.85 -2.30
N GLN A 127 -22.60 -2.07 -2.84
CA GLN A 127 -23.63 -2.73 -3.63
C GLN A 127 -24.63 -3.50 -2.77
N LEU A 128 -24.22 -3.95 -1.58
CA LEU A 128 -25.07 -4.75 -0.71
C LEU A 128 -26.32 -3.98 -0.28
N GLN A 129 -27.47 -4.64 -0.37
CA GLN A 129 -28.77 -4.10 0.04
C GLN A 129 -29.35 -4.84 1.25
N THR A 130 -28.87 -6.06 1.52
CA THR A 130 -29.37 -6.89 2.61
C THR A 130 -28.88 -6.36 3.97
N PRO A 131 -29.77 -6.13 4.95
CA PRO A 131 -29.36 -5.73 6.30
C PRO A 131 -28.48 -6.79 6.98
N LEU A 132 -27.41 -6.34 7.62
CA LEU A 132 -26.47 -7.11 8.44
C LEU A 132 -26.88 -7.03 9.92
N GLN A 133 -28.16 -7.32 10.20
CA GLN A 133 -28.69 -7.29 11.56
C GLN A 133 -28.00 -8.36 12.41
N GLY A 134 -27.43 -7.95 13.55
CA GLY A 134 -26.67 -8.82 14.43
C GLY A 134 -25.17 -8.80 14.20
N LEU A 135 -24.69 -8.22 13.09
CA LEU A 135 -23.26 -7.98 12.90
C LEU A 135 -22.80 -6.83 13.79
N GLN A 136 -21.85 -7.12 14.68
CA GLN A 136 -21.10 -6.10 15.40
C GLN A 136 -19.85 -5.72 14.61
N TYR A 137 -19.48 -4.44 14.56
CA TYR A 137 -18.27 -4.02 13.86
C TYR A 137 -17.54 -2.83 14.49
N ALA A 138 -16.28 -2.66 14.12
CA ALA A 138 -15.54 -1.42 14.34
C ALA A 138 -14.53 -1.20 13.21
N VAL A 139 -14.28 0.08 12.88
CA VAL A 139 -13.35 0.47 11.81
C VAL A 139 -12.24 1.36 12.37
N VAL A 140 -11.00 1.07 11.97
CA VAL A 140 -9.87 2.00 12.10
C VAL A 140 -9.39 2.36 10.70
N ALA A 141 -9.51 3.64 10.37
CA ALA A 141 -9.11 4.21 9.10
C ALA A 141 -7.72 4.83 9.23
N LEU A 142 -6.83 4.57 8.27
CA LEU A 142 -5.51 5.16 8.19
C LEU A 142 -5.43 6.06 6.96
N GLY A 143 -5.08 7.32 7.14
CA GLY A 143 -4.89 8.28 6.06
C GLY A 143 -3.88 9.34 6.47
N SER A 144 -3.78 10.39 5.66
CA SER A 144 -3.01 11.59 6.01
C SER A 144 -3.86 12.82 5.78
N LYS A 145 -3.89 13.73 6.76
CA LYS A 145 -4.57 15.04 6.63
C LYS A 145 -3.92 15.93 5.58
N SER A 146 -2.76 15.53 5.06
CA SER A 146 -2.13 16.17 3.91
C SER A 146 -2.92 16.00 2.61
N TYR A 147 -3.90 15.09 2.57
CA TYR A 147 -4.76 14.86 1.41
C TYR A 147 -6.20 15.33 1.68
N PRO A 148 -6.91 15.88 0.67
CA PRO A 148 -8.27 16.39 0.83
C PRO A 148 -9.27 15.35 1.36
N LEU A 149 -9.11 14.09 0.93
CA LEU A 149 -9.99 12.97 1.27
C LEU A 149 -9.41 12.12 2.42
N PHE A 150 -9.15 12.78 3.55
CA PHE A 150 -8.56 12.17 4.74
C PHE A 150 -9.41 10.99 5.26
N CYS A 151 -8.80 9.80 5.33
CA CYS A 151 -9.44 8.55 5.80
C CYS A 151 -10.72 8.14 5.05
N GLN A 152 -10.97 8.70 3.86
CA GLN A 152 -12.26 8.58 3.15
C GLN A 152 -12.69 7.13 2.96
N ALA A 153 -11.82 6.24 2.46
CA ALA A 153 -12.14 4.82 2.31
C ALA A 153 -12.64 4.15 3.60
N GLY A 154 -12.09 4.51 4.76
CA GLY A 154 -12.55 3.98 6.06
C GLY A 154 -13.85 4.63 6.53
N ILE A 155 -14.03 5.92 6.28
CA ILE A 155 -15.28 6.66 6.53
C ILE A 155 -16.41 6.03 5.73
N ASP A 156 -16.18 5.73 4.46
CA ASP A 156 -17.17 5.12 3.58
C ASP A 156 -17.53 3.71 4.03
N VAL A 157 -16.55 2.88 4.41
CA VAL A 157 -16.80 1.54 4.97
C VAL A 157 -17.67 1.60 6.23
N ASP A 158 -17.34 2.49 7.17
CA ASP A 158 -18.15 2.69 8.38
C ASP A 158 -19.57 3.16 8.04
N ALA A 159 -19.71 4.13 7.12
CA ALA A 159 -21.01 4.61 6.66
C ALA A 159 -21.85 3.50 6.01
N GLN A 160 -21.25 2.66 5.15
CA GLN A 160 -21.94 1.53 4.54
C GLN A 160 -22.39 0.49 5.57
N LEU A 161 -21.53 0.14 6.54
CA LEU A 161 -21.90 -0.80 7.61
C LEU A 161 -23.04 -0.27 8.48
N LYS A 162 -23.06 1.04 8.78
CA LYS A 162 -24.21 1.69 9.45
C LYS A 162 -25.48 1.62 8.60
N ARG A 163 -25.40 1.96 7.31
CA ARG A 163 -26.52 1.88 6.37
C ARG A 163 -27.11 0.46 6.32
N LEU A 164 -26.23 -0.54 6.38
CA LEU A 164 -26.59 -1.97 6.42
C LEU A 164 -27.08 -2.44 7.79
N GLN A 165 -27.30 -1.56 8.78
CA GLN A 165 -27.83 -1.90 10.11
C GLN A 165 -26.90 -2.79 10.97
N ALA A 166 -25.59 -2.81 10.67
CA ALA A 166 -24.61 -3.38 11.58
C ALA A 166 -24.41 -2.47 12.81
N THR A 167 -24.07 -3.04 13.95
CA THR A 167 -23.91 -2.33 15.23
C THR A 167 -22.45 -1.99 15.48
N ALA A 168 -22.12 -0.70 15.54
CA ALA A 168 -20.77 -0.27 15.89
C ALA A 168 -20.47 -0.54 17.38
N ILE A 169 -19.41 -1.29 17.69
CA ILE A 169 -18.97 -1.57 19.07
C ILE A 169 -17.93 -0.56 19.58
N ALA A 170 -17.34 0.22 18.67
CA ALA A 170 -16.50 1.37 18.98
C ALA A 170 -16.67 2.42 17.87
N PRO A 171 -16.54 3.72 18.18
CA PRO A 171 -16.49 4.75 17.15
C PRO A 171 -15.35 4.49 16.16
N ILE A 172 -15.55 4.88 14.90
CA ILE A 172 -14.47 4.86 13.91
C ILE A 172 -13.30 5.71 14.41
N ALA A 173 -12.09 5.16 14.30
CA ALA A 173 -10.86 5.91 14.53
C ALA A 173 -10.28 6.41 13.20
N LEU A 174 -10.04 7.72 13.09
CA LEU A 174 -9.43 8.35 11.93
C LEU A 174 -7.97 8.67 12.25
N CYS A 175 -7.07 7.83 11.75
CA CYS A 175 -5.65 7.95 12.03
C CYS A 175 -4.95 8.79 10.96
N ASP A 176 -4.16 9.74 11.40
CA ASP A 176 -3.24 10.53 10.56
C ASP A 176 -1.88 9.81 10.43
N ASP A 177 -0.87 10.46 9.85
CA ASP A 177 0.48 9.88 9.65
C ASP A 177 1.08 9.26 10.93
N ASP A 178 0.87 9.89 12.08
CA ASP A 178 1.19 9.33 13.41
C ASP A 178 0.03 8.47 13.95
N TYR A 179 -0.24 7.37 13.26
CA TYR A 179 -1.45 6.59 13.49
C TYR A 179 -1.44 5.80 14.81
N GLU A 180 -0.27 5.47 15.35
CA GLU A 180 -0.15 4.52 16.47
C GLU A 180 -0.95 4.91 17.72
N PRO A 181 -0.88 6.16 18.24
CA PRO A 181 -1.61 6.52 19.46
C PRO A 181 -3.12 6.39 19.30
N VAL A 182 -3.65 6.82 18.14
CA VAL A 182 -5.08 6.75 17.82
C VAL A 182 -5.52 5.30 17.65
N ALA A 183 -4.72 4.50 16.93
CA ALA A 183 -4.98 3.08 16.73
C ALA A 183 -4.91 2.28 18.05
N ASP A 184 -3.95 2.58 18.94
CA ASP A 184 -3.82 1.92 20.24
C ASP A 184 -4.98 2.25 21.19
N ALA A 185 -5.41 3.51 21.23
CA ALA A 185 -6.59 3.91 21.98
C ALA A 185 -7.84 3.21 21.44
N TRP A 186 -8.01 3.17 20.12
CA TRP A 186 -9.11 2.47 19.47
C TRP A 186 -9.11 0.96 19.73
N MET A 187 -7.95 0.29 19.62
CA MET A 187 -7.84 -1.14 19.94
C MET A 187 -8.22 -1.43 21.40
N SER A 188 -7.86 -0.53 22.32
CA SER A 188 -8.22 -0.66 23.75
C SER A 188 -9.72 -0.52 23.97
N ASN A 189 -10.37 0.41 23.26
CA ASN A 189 -11.83 0.58 23.30
C ASN A 189 -12.56 -0.65 22.74
N VAL A 190 -12.09 -1.20 21.62
CA VAL A 190 -12.63 -2.42 21.03
C VAL A 190 -12.50 -3.62 21.98
N LEU A 191 -11.33 -3.82 22.59
CA LEU A 191 -11.14 -4.89 23.56
C LEU A 191 -12.06 -4.75 24.78
N THR A 192 -12.24 -3.52 25.27
CA THR A 192 -13.13 -3.23 26.40
C THR A 192 -14.59 -3.52 26.05
N ALA A 193 -15.05 -3.07 24.88
CA ALA A 193 -16.41 -3.33 24.39
C ALA A 193 -16.69 -4.83 24.25
N LEU A 194 -15.71 -5.59 23.75
CA LEU A 194 -15.82 -7.04 23.64
C LEU A 194 -15.72 -7.75 25.00
N GLN A 195 -14.98 -7.23 25.98
CA GLN A 195 -14.88 -7.81 27.32
C GLN A 195 -16.18 -7.65 28.13
N GLN A 196 -16.90 -6.55 27.97
CA GLN A 196 -18.18 -6.30 28.67
C GLN A 196 -19.32 -7.25 28.23
N GLN A 197 -19.08 -8.15 27.26
CA GLN A 197 -20.07 -9.07 26.70
C GLN A 197 -19.83 -10.56 27.02
N ALA A 198 -18.85 -10.96 27.86
CA ALA A 198 -18.74 -12.33 28.40
C ALA A 198 -17.95 -12.40 29.73
N PRO A 199 -18.22 -13.38 30.64
CA PRO A 199 -17.54 -13.49 31.93
C PRO A 199 -16.07 -13.92 31.78
N VAL A 200 -15.22 -13.30 32.60
CA VAL A 200 -13.76 -13.39 32.57
C VAL A 200 -13.24 -14.67 33.22
N ALA A 201 -12.27 -15.32 32.58
CA ALA A 201 -11.22 -16.07 33.26
C ALA A 201 -9.85 -15.54 32.83
N LYS A 202 -9.09 -14.98 33.78
CA LYS A 202 -7.72 -14.50 33.62
C LYS A 202 -6.74 -15.68 33.51
N PRO A 203 -5.71 -15.57 32.67
CA PRO A 203 -4.38 -16.03 33.06
C PRO A 203 -3.38 -14.86 33.19
N ALA A 204 -2.37 -15.12 34.01
CA ALA A 204 -1.35 -14.18 34.45
C ALA A 204 -0.42 -13.68 33.34
N ALA A 205 0.03 -12.43 33.50
CA ALA A 205 0.98 -11.76 32.63
C ALA A 205 2.35 -12.47 32.64
N ALA A 206 2.77 -12.98 31.49
CA ALA A 206 4.17 -13.16 31.17
C ALA A 206 4.63 -11.92 30.39
N VAL A 207 5.61 -11.21 30.93
CA VAL A 207 6.29 -10.11 30.23
C VAL A 207 7.14 -10.74 29.14
N VAL A 208 6.62 -10.76 27.90
CA VAL A 208 7.42 -11.02 26.72
C VAL A 208 7.72 -9.67 26.09
N SER A 209 8.99 -9.28 26.12
CA SER A 209 9.52 -8.19 25.34
C SER A 209 9.16 -8.41 23.87
N VAL A 210 8.28 -7.57 23.33
CA VAL A 210 7.98 -7.54 21.90
C VAL A 210 9.23 -7.02 21.19
N GLN A 211 10.03 -7.94 20.65
CA GLN A 211 10.99 -7.58 19.63
C GLN A 211 10.21 -7.01 18.44
N SER A 212 10.47 -5.75 18.10
CA SER A 212 9.94 -5.11 16.92
C SER A 212 10.38 -5.91 15.70
N SER A 213 9.43 -6.42 14.93
CA SER A 213 9.67 -6.91 13.57
C SER A 213 9.88 -5.72 12.62
N GLY A 214 10.90 -4.91 12.90
CA GLY A 214 11.36 -3.87 12.00
C GLY A 214 11.79 -4.48 10.68
N LYS A 215 11.54 -3.80 9.56
CA LYS A 215 12.12 -4.19 8.27
C LYS A 215 13.64 -4.23 8.43
N LYS A 216 14.30 -5.32 8.02
CA LYS A 216 15.77 -5.43 8.08
C LYS A 216 16.37 -4.30 7.25
N THR A 217 17.05 -3.37 7.91
CA THR A 217 17.78 -2.28 7.24
C THR A 217 19.18 -2.75 6.87
N PHE A 218 19.74 -2.14 5.83
CA PHE A 218 21.11 -2.34 5.38
C PHE A 218 21.67 -1.01 4.90
N THR A 219 22.99 -0.85 4.96
CA THR A 219 23.67 0.37 4.51
C THR A 219 24.35 0.09 3.17
N ALA A 220 23.88 0.74 2.11
CA ALA A 220 24.49 0.63 0.78
C ALA A 220 25.39 1.84 0.49
N THR A 221 26.38 1.66 -0.38
CA THR A 221 27.28 2.76 -0.78
C THR A 221 26.94 3.19 -2.20
N LEU A 222 26.68 4.48 -2.41
CA LEU A 222 26.45 5.00 -3.75
C LEU A 222 27.74 4.93 -4.58
N GLY A 223 27.74 4.19 -5.67
CA GLY A 223 28.82 4.15 -6.67
C GLY A 223 28.63 5.18 -7.77
N VAL A 224 27.44 5.23 -8.36
CA VAL A 224 27.12 6.11 -9.51
C VAL A 224 25.91 6.96 -9.20
N ASN A 225 25.96 8.24 -9.58
CA ASN A 225 24.81 9.12 -9.67
C ASN A 225 24.93 9.91 -10.99
N GLN A 226 24.13 9.53 -11.97
CA GLN A 226 24.17 10.05 -13.33
C GLN A 226 22.84 10.72 -13.69
N LEU A 227 22.90 11.97 -14.16
CA LEU A 227 21.74 12.62 -14.78
C LEU A 227 21.42 11.92 -16.11
N LEU A 228 20.18 11.46 -16.26
CA LEU A 228 19.68 10.79 -17.47
C LEU A 228 19.14 11.77 -18.51
N ASN A 229 18.71 12.95 -18.07
CA ASN A 229 18.25 13.98 -19.00
C ASN A 229 19.43 14.63 -19.74
N ASP A 230 19.18 15.05 -20.98
CA ASP A 230 20.11 15.89 -21.73
C ASP A 230 19.93 17.38 -21.37
N THR A 231 20.89 18.19 -21.81
CA THR A 231 20.94 19.64 -21.61
C THR A 231 19.66 20.31 -22.10
N GLY A 232 19.03 21.10 -21.24
CA GLY A 232 17.81 21.84 -21.56
C GLY A 232 16.50 21.17 -21.16
N SER A 233 16.55 19.97 -20.55
CA SER A 233 15.37 19.41 -19.88
C SER A 233 14.90 20.32 -18.72
N ASN A 234 13.58 20.37 -18.53
CA ASN A 234 12.93 20.91 -17.33
C ASN A 234 12.89 19.89 -16.17
N LYS A 235 13.32 18.64 -16.41
CA LYS A 235 13.35 17.56 -15.43
C LYS A 235 14.79 17.20 -15.05
N LYS A 236 14.94 16.64 -13.85
CA LYS A 236 16.20 16.06 -13.39
C LYS A 236 15.96 14.65 -12.89
N VAL A 237 16.16 13.68 -13.76
CA VAL A 237 16.02 12.26 -13.50
C VAL A 237 17.40 11.65 -13.43
N HIS A 238 17.66 10.93 -12.34
CA HIS A 238 18.95 10.36 -12.03
C HIS A 238 18.90 8.83 -12.07
N HIS A 239 19.91 8.24 -12.67
CA HIS A 239 20.29 6.85 -12.47
C HIS A 239 21.26 6.77 -11.31
N LEU A 240 20.94 5.94 -10.31
CA LEU A 240 21.78 5.75 -9.14
C LEU A 240 22.13 4.27 -9.00
N GLU A 241 23.39 3.97 -8.74
CA GLU A 241 23.87 2.61 -8.47
C GLU A 241 24.41 2.52 -7.06
N PHE A 242 23.90 1.57 -6.28
CA PHE A 242 24.30 1.34 -4.90
C PHE A 242 24.94 -0.04 -4.76
N ASP A 243 26.17 -0.07 -4.25
CA ASP A 243 26.88 -1.29 -3.89
C ASP A 243 26.35 -1.81 -2.54
N LEU A 244 26.01 -3.09 -2.51
CA LEU A 244 25.45 -3.76 -1.34
C LEU A 244 26.56 -4.38 -0.47
N PRO A 245 26.44 -4.29 0.87
CA PRO A 245 27.44 -4.85 1.79
C PRO A 245 27.31 -6.37 2.01
N GLU A 246 26.15 -6.95 1.72
CA GLU A 246 25.81 -8.37 1.85
C GLU A 246 25.13 -8.84 0.56
N GLU A 247 25.07 -10.15 0.31
CA GLU A 247 24.20 -10.74 -0.71
C GLU A 247 22.73 -10.51 -0.32
N LEU A 248 22.17 -9.38 -0.75
CA LEU A 248 20.75 -9.08 -0.63
C LEU A 248 20.01 -9.69 -1.82
N VAL A 249 19.14 -10.65 -1.55
CA VAL A 249 18.24 -11.20 -2.58
C VAL A 249 17.04 -10.29 -2.73
N TYR A 250 16.88 -9.73 -3.94
CA TYR A 250 15.70 -8.98 -4.35
C TYR A 250 15.21 -9.47 -5.71
N LEU A 251 13.97 -9.16 -6.06
CA LEU A 251 13.39 -9.51 -7.37
C LEU A 251 13.09 -8.24 -8.19
N PRO A 252 13.21 -8.28 -9.52
CA PRO A 252 12.71 -7.21 -10.39
C PRO A 252 11.25 -6.83 -10.07
N GLY A 253 10.98 -5.53 -10.01
CA GLY A 253 9.72 -4.97 -9.55
C GLY A 253 9.63 -4.72 -8.03
N ASN A 254 10.60 -5.18 -7.22
CA ASN A 254 10.69 -4.74 -5.82
C ASN A 254 11.11 -3.26 -5.73
N ALA A 255 10.87 -2.67 -4.56
CA ALA A 255 11.30 -1.30 -4.26
C ALA A 255 12.29 -1.28 -3.09
N VAL A 256 13.08 -0.23 -2.97
CA VAL A 256 13.87 0.08 -1.79
C VAL A 256 13.32 1.33 -1.11
N GLY A 257 13.19 1.25 0.21
CA GLY A 257 12.95 2.42 1.04
C GLY A 257 14.26 3.09 1.42
N VAL A 258 14.38 4.38 1.10
CA VAL A 258 15.50 5.24 1.48
C VAL A 258 15.02 6.22 2.52
N THR A 259 15.73 6.28 3.65
CA THR A 259 15.48 7.31 4.67
C THR A 259 16.35 8.54 4.37
N PRO A 260 15.76 9.69 4.00
CA PRO A 260 16.54 10.90 3.76
C PRO A 260 17.10 11.49 5.05
N HIS A 261 18.24 12.17 4.96
CA HIS A 261 18.82 12.92 6.06
C HIS A 261 18.69 14.43 5.85
N ASN A 262 18.47 15.15 6.94
CA ASN A 262 18.49 16.60 6.93
C ASN A 262 19.92 17.13 6.76
N SER A 263 20.06 18.31 6.15
CA SER A 263 21.35 18.94 5.95
C SER A 263 22.04 19.25 7.29
N ALA A 264 23.29 18.82 7.43
CA ALA A 264 24.10 19.11 8.62
C ALA A 264 24.23 20.62 8.90
N SER A 265 24.24 21.47 7.87
CA SER A 265 24.29 22.92 8.04
C SER A 265 23.00 23.48 8.64
N VAL A 266 21.84 23.04 8.14
CA VAL A 266 20.52 23.46 8.64
C VAL A 266 20.31 22.95 10.07
N VAL A 267 20.72 21.70 10.36
CA VAL A 267 20.68 21.13 11.71
C VAL A 267 21.51 21.97 12.69
N ALA A 268 22.73 22.37 12.31
CA ALA A 268 23.58 23.22 13.15
C ALA A 268 22.93 24.58 13.43
N GLN A 269 22.31 25.19 12.42
CA GLN A 269 21.59 26.47 12.57
C GLN A 269 20.38 26.34 13.51
N ILE A 270 19.59 25.27 13.40
CA ILE A 270 18.45 25.01 14.31
C ILE A 270 18.94 24.82 15.74
N ILE A 271 19.99 24.03 15.96
CA ILE A 271 20.58 23.83 17.29
C ILE A 271 21.03 25.16 17.90
N GLN A 272 21.63 26.04 17.09
CA GLN A 272 22.04 27.38 17.51
C GLN A 272 20.83 28.24 17.90
N LEU A 273 19.74 28.23 17.11
CA LEU A 273 18.52 28.98 17.42
C LEU A 273 17.84 28.48 18.70
N LEU A 274 17.87 27.17 18.96
CA LEU A 274 17.34 26.56 20.18
C LEU A 274 18.24 26.76 21.41
N GLN A 275 19.49 27.20 21.22
CA GLN A 275 20.49 27.38 22.27
C GLN A 275 20.74 26.12 23.12
N VAL A 276 20.66 24.94 22.50
CA VAL A 276 20.93 23.64 23.14
C VAL A 276 22.29 23.10 22.73
N GLN A 277 22.89 22.24 23.56
CA GLN A 277 24.10 21.53 23.18
C GLN A 277 23.78 20.48 22.10
N PRO A 278 24.63 20.28 21.07
CA PRO A 278 24.38 19.27 20.04
C PRO A 278 24.19 17.85 20.58
N ASP A 279 24.88 17.53 21.68
CA ASP A 279 24.85 16.22 22.34
C ASP A 279 23.82 16.13 23.48
N ALA A 280 23.02 17.18 23.70
CA ALA A 280 21.93 17.14 24.66
C ALA A 280 20.90 16.08 24.23
N ILE A 281 20.45 15.25 25.19
CA ILE A 281 19.55 14.13 24.93
C ILE A 281 18.10 14.60 25.01
N PHE A 282 17.32 14.28 23.98
CA PHE A 282 15.88 14.51 23.91
C PHE A 282 15.16 13.19 23.61
N SER A 283 13.91 13.08 24.06
CA SER A 283 13.03 11.99 23.68
C SER A 283 12.25 12.33 22.41
N PHE A 284 12.07 11.34 21.55
CA PHE A 284 11.16 11.41 20.42
C PHE A 284 10.46 10.05 20.26
N LYS A 285 9.16 10.01 20.50
CA LYS A 285 8.37 8.77 20.53
C LYS A 285 9.01 7.72 21.46
N GLN A 286 9.46 6.58 20.93
CA GLN A 286 10.04 5.47 21.71
C GLN A 286 11.57 5.47 21.75
N GLN A 287 12.23 6.54 21.29
CA GLN A 287 13.68 6.64 21.28
C GLN A 287 14.18 7.92 21.95
N SER A 288 15.39 7.86 22.50
CA SER A 288 16.11 9.02 23.05
C SER A 288 17.49 9.09 22.41
N ALA A 289 17.84 10.26 21.91
CA ALA A 289 19.11 10.49 21.22
C ALA A 289 19.54 11.95 21.33
N SER A 290 20.74 12.28 20.86
CA SER A 290 21.21 13.65 20.83
C SER A 290 20.35 14.55 19.93
N ALA A 291 20.27 15.84 20.26
CA ALA A 291 19.61 16.84 19.42
C ALA A 291 20.08 16.76 17.98
N LYS A 292 21.41 16.65 17.78
CA LYS A 292 22.02 16.47 16.47
C LYS A 292 21.50 15.23 15.76
N HIS A 293 21.44 14.07 16.43
CA HIS A 293 20.95 12.85 15.79
C HIS A 293 19.46 12.95 15.43
N LEU A 294 18.63 13.42 16.37
CA LEU A 294 17.19 13.55 16.13
C LEU A 294 16.89 14.47 14.95
N LEU A 295 17.47 15.67 14.95
CA LEU A 295 17.30 16.65 13.88
C LEU A 295 17.96 16.21 12.56
N THR A 296 18.89 15.27 12.56
CA THR A 296 19.52 14.79 11.31
C THR A 296 18.72 13.65 10.67
N GLN A 297 18.27 12.68 11.46
CA GLN A 297 17.82 11.39 10.95
C GLN A 297 16.41 10.98 11.38
N VAL A 298 15.84 11.63 12.40
CA VAL A 298 14.61 11.16 13.03
C VAL A 298 13.43 12.06 12.73
N VAL A 299 13.58 13.38 12.89
CA VAL A 299 12.46 14.33 12.79
C VAL A 299 12.50 15.13 11.50
N SER A 300 11.34 15.37 10.92
CA SER A 300 11.19 16.21 9.75
C SER A 300 11.34 17.67 10.16
N ILE A 301 12.29 18.38 9.54
CA ILE A 301 12.52 19.81 9.77
C ILE A 301 12.19 20.65 8.54
N SER A 302 11.90 20.02 7.40
CA SER A 302 11.49 20.69 6.17
C SER A 302 9.99 20.54 5.96
N HIS A 303 9.36 21.58 5.44
CA HIS A 303 7.95 21.66 5.08
C HIS A 303 7.03 21.14 6.19
N LEU A 304 7.18 21.68 7.40
CA LEU A 304 6.35 21.32 8.54
C LEU A 304 4.87 21.48 8.16
N THR A 305 4.06 20.50 8.56
CA THR A 305 2.63 20.55 8.27
C THR A 305 1.97 21.66 9.06
N THR A 306 0.87 22.19 8.54
CA THR A 306 0.02 23.16 9.22
C THR A 306 -0.39 22.72 10.63
N ALA A 307 -0.56 21.41 10.86
CA ALA A 307 -0.83 20.85 12.17
C ALA A 307 0.34 21.03 13.16
N VAL A 308 1.58 20.84 12.71
CA VAL A 308 2.78 21.09 13.53
C VAL A 308 2.93 22.58 13.82
N VAL A 309 2.73 23.43 12.80
CA VAL A 309 2.81 24.90 12.96
C VAL A 309 1.75 25.41 13.95
N LYS A 310 0.52 24.89 13.90
CA LYS A 310 -0.54 25.23 14.88
C LYS A 310 -0.19 24.80 16.30
N LYS A 311 0.37 23.60 16.49
CA LYS A 311 0.83 23.14 17.81
C LYS A 311 1.96 24.03 18.33
N TYR A 312 2.91 24.40 17.47
CA TYR A 312 3.99 25.33 17.79
C TYR A 312 3.44 26.69 18.25
N ALA A 313 2.56 27.29 17.43
CA ALA A 313 1.88 28.55 17.71
C ALA A 313 1.14 28.54 19.05
N GLN A 314 0.43 27.44 19.37
CA GLN A 314 -0.26 27.25 20.64
C GLN A 314 0.70 27.20 21.83
N LEU A 315 1.84 26.50 21.70
CA LEU A 315 2.83 26.40 22.77
C LEU A 315 3.43 27.78 23.07
N ILE A 316 3.87 28.51 22.04
CA ILE A 316 4.48 29.84 22.22
C ILE A 316 3.47 30.99 22.31
N GLN A 317 2.17 30.67 22.35
CA GLN A 317 1.05 31.62 22.44
C GLN A 317 1.11 32.77 21.41
N THR A 318 1.49 32.44 20.18
CA THR A 318 1.66 33.42 19.09
C THR A 318 0.79 33.02 17.91
N ASP A 319 0.15 34.00 17.26
CA ASP A 319 -0.59 33.75 16.02
C ASP A 319 0.39 33.61 14.85
N ILE A 320 0.34 32.46 14.17
CA ILE A 320 1.20 32.14 13.04
C ILE A 320 0.28 31.75 11.87
N PRO A 321 0.50 32.30 10.66
CA PRO A 321 -0.28 31.95 9.48
C PRO A 321 -0.34 30.44 9.25
N ASP A 322 -1.48 29.96 8.75
CA ASP A 322 -1.70 28.55 8.43
C ASP A 322 -0.96 28.16 7.14
N THR A 323 0.36 28.05 7.23
CA THR A 323 1.27 27.78 6.11
C THR A 323 2.20 26.61 6.41
N ARG A 324 2.79 26.05 5.34
CA ARG A 324 3.90 25.09 5.46
C ARG A 324 5.22 25.86 5.47
N ILE A 325 6.01 25.67 6.51
CA ILE A 325 7.28 26.35 6.72
C ILE A 325 8.34 25.37 7.22
N ASP A 326 9.61 25.65 6.92
CA ASP A 326 10.72 24.87 7.45
C ASP A 326 10.99 25.26 8.91
N LEU A 327 11.45 24.32 9.73
CA LEU A 327 11.69 24.55 11.16
C LEU A 327 12.73 25.66 11.39
N PHE A 328 13.73 25.77 10.53
CA PHE A 328 14.70 26.84 10.58
C PHE A 328 14.03 28.22 10.46
N ASP A 329 13.18 28.41 9.44
CA ASP A 329 12.50 29.68 9.24
C ASP A 329 11.44 29.94 10.32
N LEU A 330 10.74 28.91 10.78
CA LEU A 330 9.81 29.02 11.90
C LEU A 330 10.51 29.55 13.16
N LEU A 331 11.65 28.96 13.54
CA LEU A 331 12.45 29.40 14.70
C LEU A 331 13.09 30.78 14.48
N ARG A 332 13.41 31.14 13.24
CA ARG A 332 14.00 32.45 12.92
C ARG A 332 12.98 33.58 12.99
N ILE A 333 11.76 33.34 12.51
CA ILE A 333 10.68 34.34 12.46
C ILE A 333 9.93 34.40 13.80
N TYR A 334 9.71 33.24 14.42
CA TYR A 334 8.99 33.08 15.68
C TYR A 334 9.87 32.30 16.68
N PRO A 335 10.84 32.97 17.35
CA PRO A 335 11.82 32.30 18.20
C PRO A 335 11.21 31.45 19.30
N TRP A 336 11.82 30.30 19.56
CA TRP A 336 11.47 29.46 20.70
C TRP A 336 11.84 30.18 22.01
N PRO A 337 10.89 30.44 22.94
CA PRO A 337 11.20 31.19 24.15
C PRO A 337 12.18 30.43 25.06
N SER A 338 13.15 31.13 25.62
CA SER A 338 14.25 30.53 26.42
C SER A 338 13.79 29.80 27.68
N GLU A 339 12.63 30.18 28.21
CA GLU A 339 12.01 29.62 29.40
C GLU A 339 11.23 28.32 29.10
N PHE A 340 11.03 27.97 27.83
CA PHE A 340 10.33 26.76 27.41
C PHE A 340 11.32 25.63 27.17
N ALA A 341 11.03 24.46 27.74
CA ALA A 341 11.87 23.28 27.53
C ALA A 341 11.85 22.87 26.05
N ALA A 342 13.03 22.79 25.42
CA ALA A 342 13.17 22.37 24.01
C ALA A 342 12.57 20.98 23.72
N GLN A 343 12.41 20.13 24.74
CA GLN A 343 11.69 18.84 24.62
C GLN A 343 10.28 19.00 24.04
N GLN A 344 9.55 20.06 24.42
CA GLN A 344 8.19 20.29 23.94
C GLN A 344 8.14 20.54 22.42
N LEU A 345 9.21 21.09 21.84
CA LEU A 345 9.33 21.22 20.39
C LEU A 345 9.48 19.84 19.73
N PHE A 346 10.36 18.98 20.26
CA PHE A 346 10.52 17.63 19.73
C PHE A 346 9.23 16.80 19.80
N ASP A 347 8.40 17.02 20.84
CA ASP A 347 7.13 16.30 21.03
C ASP A 347 6.07 16.62 19.96
N ILE A 348 6.19 17.77 19.27
CA ILE A 348 5.22 18.18 18.24
C ILE A 348 5.71 17.94 16.81
N LEU A 349 6.99 17.62 16.61
CA LEU A 349 7.54 17.34 15.28
C LEU A 349 7.10 15.97 14.75
N ASN A 350 7.06 15.85 13.43
CA ASN A 350 6.76 14.58 12.75
C ASN A 350 8.04 13.79 12.48
N PRO A 351 7.98 12.45 12.37
CA PRO A 351 9.13 11.65 11.95
C PRO A 351 9.49 11.89 10.48
N ILE A 352 10.76 11.68 10.12
CA ILE A 352 11.15 11.51 8.73
C ILE A 352 10.52 10.22 8.20
N THR A 353 9.79 10.33 7.09
CA THR A 353 9.22 9.18 6.40
C THR A 353 10.18 8.66 5.31
N PRO A 354 10.44 7.34 5.24
CA PRO A 354 11.22 6.78 4.14
C PRO A 354 10.50 6.93 2.80
N ARG A 355 11.26 7.09 1.71
CA ARG A 355 10.73 7.15 0.34
C ARG A 355 11.02 5.84 -0.39
N LEU A 356 10.01 5.29 -1.04
CA LEU A 356 10.14 4.06 -1.83
C LEU A 356 10.56 4.42 -3.26
N TYR A 357 11.53 3.68 -3.78
CA TYR A 357 11.98 3.76 -5.17
C TYR A 357 11.96 2.36 -5.77
N THR A 358 11.27 2.19 -6.89
CA THR A 358 11.25 0.92 -7.62
C THR A 358 12.63 0.62 -8.19
N ILE A 359 13.13 -0.58 -7.92
CA ILE A 359 14.47 -1.00 -8.31
C ILE A 359 14.54 -1.10 -9.83
N SER A 360 15.60 -0.53 -10.43
CA SER A 360 15.83 -0.51 -11.88
C SER A 360 16.95 -1.42 -12.36
N SER A 361 17.45 -2.32 -11.51
CA SER A 361 18.45 -3.36 -11.84
C SER A 361 17.93 -4.78 -11.66
N SER A 362 18.45 -5.71 -12.46
CA SER A 362 18.34 -7.16 -12.21
C SER A 362 19.48 -7.66 -11.32
N PRO A 363 19.22 -8.57 -10.35
CA PRO A 363 20.28 -9.20 -9.55
C PRO A 363 21.20 -10.11 -10.38
N ASN A 364 20.71 -10.70 -11.47
CA ASN A 364 21.50 -11.56 -12.36
C ASN A 364 22.39 -10.76 -13.32
N THR A 365 21.95 -9.57 -13.74
CA THR A 365 22.76 -8.67 -14.58
C THR A 365 23.68 -7.78 -13.74
N HIS A 366 23.27 -7.43 -12.52
CA HIS A 366 23.97 -6.48 -11.63
C HIS A 366 24.20 -7.10 -10.24
N PRO A 367 24.99 -8.19 -10.14
CA PRO A 367 25.22 -8.87 -8.88
C PRO A 367 25.87 -7.93 -7.85
N GLY A 368 25.33 -7.91 -6.63
CA GLY A 368 25.84 -7.05 -5.55
C GLY A 368 25.44 -5.58 -5.64
N GLN A 369 24.55 -5.21 -6.57
CA GLN A 369 24.11 -3.82 -6.75
C GLN A 369 22.59 -3.66 -6.76
N ILE A 370 22.12 -2.50 -6.32
CA ILE A 370 20.75 -2.02 -6.57
C ILE A 370 20.83 -0.71 -7.33
N HIS A 371 20.08 -0.62 -8.43
CA HIS A 371 19.94 0.61 -9.19
C HIS A 371 18.59 1.26 -8.92
N LEU A 372 18.55 2.59 -8.93
CA LEU A 372 17.33 3.39 -8.83
C LEU A 372 17.23 4.35 -10.04
N THR A 373 16.01 4.63 -10.48
CA THR A 373 15.72 5.75 -11.39
C THR A 373 14.85 6.75 -10.64
N ALA A 374 15.39 7.91 -10.28
CA ALA A 374 14.73 8.87 -9.39
C ALA A 374 14.65 10.26 -10.01
N ALA A 375 13.45 10.84 -10.06
CA ALA A 375 13.24 12.22 -10.46
C ALA A 375 13.37 13.16 -9.24
N LEU A 376 14.01 14.31 -9.43
CA LEU A 376 13.86 15.45 -8.53
C LEU A 376 12.42 15.95 -8.66
N HIS A 377 11.68 15.91 -7.56
CA HIS A 377 10.33 16.44 -7.52
C HIS A 377 10.41 17.93 -7.27
N GLU A 378 9.95 18.73 -8.23
CA GLU A 378 9.83 20.18 -8.15
C GLU A 378 8.34 20.56 -8.09
N PHE A 379 7.99 21.52 -7.23
CA PHE A 379 6.61 22.00 -7.08
C PHE A 379 6.60 23.50 -6.76
N ASP A 380 5.61 24.20 -7.27
CA ASP A 380 5.47 25.64 -7.05
C ASP A 380 4.76 25.93 -5.72
N THR A 381 5.24 26.97 -5.04
CA THR A 381 4.62 27.56 -3.85
C THR A 381 4.47 29.06 -4.05
N GLU A 382 3.72 29.74 -3.18
CA GLU A 382 3.61 31.21 -3.19
C GLU A 382 4.99 31.89 -3.08
N GLU A 383 5.97 31.22 -2.46
CA GLU A 383 7.35 31.70 -2.28
C GLU A 383 8.29 31.32 -3.44
N GLY A 384 7.77 30.64 -4.47
CA GLY A 384 8.52 30.14 -5.63
C GLY A 384 8.62 28.62 -5.69
N SER A 385 9.44 28.11 -6.62
CA SER A 385 9.64 26.68 -6.83
C SER A 385 10.44 26.06 -5.68
N LYS A 386 9.91 24.96 -5.11
CA LYS A 386 10.53 24.17 -4.05
C LYS A 386 10.72 22.73 -4.52
N HIS A 387 11.57 22.00 -3.81
CA HIS A 387 11.88 20.60 -4.13
C HIS A 387 11.45 19.64 -3.02
N GLY A 388 11.04 18.43 -3.39
CA GLY A 388 10.63 17.41 -2.45
C GLY A 388 11.83 16.84 -1.67
N PHE A 389 11.79 16.92 -0.34
CA PHE A 389 12.86 16.52 0.58
C PHE A 389 13.55 15.18 0.22
N GLY A 390 12.77 14.10 0.04
CA GLY A 390 13.33 12.78 -0.30
C GLY A 390 13.99 12.74 -1.68
N SER A 391 13.37 13.37 -2.69
CA SER A 391 13.92 13.43 -4.05
C SER A 391 15.17 14.29 -4.13
N THR A 392 15.24 15.39 -3.39
CA THR A 392 16.43 16.24 -3.27
C THR A 392 17.56 15.47 -2.60
N TYR A 393 17.27 14.76 -1.50
CA TYR A 393 18.27 13.94 -0.83
C TYR A 393 18.90 12.94 -1.78
N VAL A 394 18.09 12.11 -2.45
CA VAL A 394 18.59 11.03 -3.32
C VAL A 394 19.35 11.57 -4.53
N THR A 395 18.80 12.57 -5.23
CA THR A 395 19.42 13.10 -6.47
C THR A 395 20.72 13.88 -6.21
N GLN A 396 20.95 14.38 -4.99
CA GLN A 396 22.16 15.11 -4.62
C GLN A 396 23.25 14.25 -3.95
N LEU A 397 23.00 12.95 -3.76
CA LEU A 397 24.00 12.04 -3.22
C LEU A 397 25.27 12.03 -4.09
N LYS A 398 26.44 12.02 -3.45
CA LYS A 398 27.73 11.91 -4.13
C LYS A 398 28.24 10.47 -4.06
N PRO A 399 28.95 9.98 -5.10
CA PRO A 399 29.68 8.71 -5.01
C PRO A 399 30.49 8.59 -3.71
N GLY A 400 30.46 7.41 -3.10
CA GLY A 400 31.03 7.11 -1.78
C GLY A 400 30.11 7.40 -0.60
N THR A 401 28.93 8.00 -0.81
CA THR A 401 27.96 8.24 0.27
C THR A 401 27.32 6.93 0.73
N LYS A 402 27.31 6.70 2.05
CA LYS A 402 26.60 5.57 2.67
C LYS A 402 25.16 5.94 2.97
N VAL A 403 24.22 5.08 2.58
CA VAL A 403 22.78 5.33 2.69
C VAL A 403 22.09 4.14 3.34
N ASP A 404 21.31 4.41 4.37
CA ASP A 404 20.50 3.39 5.02
C ASP A 404 19.22 3.13 4.22
N MET A 405 19.00 1.86 3.94
CA MET A 405 17.98 1.34 3.04
C MET A 405 17.24 0.17 3.67
N PHE A 406 16.03 -0.12 3.19
CA PHE A 406 15.36 -1.39 3.45
C PHE A 406 14.66 -1.90 2.20
N LEU A 407 14.60 -3.22 2.05
CA LEU A 407 13.90 -3.84 0.93
C LEU A 407 12.39 -3.80 1.16
N HIS A 408 11.65 -3.44 0.12
CA HIS A 408 10.19 -3.50 0.07
C HIS A 408 9.75 -4.42 -1.07
N GLN A 409 9.32 -5.63 -0.69
CA GLN A 409 8.82 -6.61 -1.64
C GLN A 409 7.43 -6.22 -2.15
N GLN A 410 7.33 -5.93 -3.44
CA GLN A 410 6.07 -5.76 -4.13
C GLN A 410 5.47 -7.12 -4.44
N LYS A 411 4.20 -7.36 -4.07
CA LYS A 411 3.55 -8.67 -4.25
C LYS A 411 2.85 -8.82 -5.60
N HIS A 412 2.23 -7.73 -6.06
CA HIS A 412 1.35 -7.75 -7.23
C HIS A 412 2.02 -7.17 -8.48
N PHE A 413 3.23 -6.61 -8.34
CA PHE A 413 4.01 -6.04 -9.43
C PHE A 413 5.37 -6.76 -9.51
N GLN A 414 5.32 -8.05 -9.84
CA GLN A 414 6.50 -8.91 -9.93
C GLN A 414 6.69 -9.40 -11.36
N ILE A 415 7.95 -9.60 -11.73
CA ILE A 415 8.31 -10.21 -13.01
C ILE A 415 7.48 -11.48 -13.30
N PRO A 416 6.85 -11.60 -14.48
CA PRO A 416 6.13 -12.81 -14.85
C PRO A 416 7.07 -14.01 -15.04
N ARG A 417 6.50 -15.22 -15.07
CA ARG A 417 7.23 -16.43 -15.45
C ARG A 417 7.96 -16.24 -16.79
N SER A 418 9.11 -16.90 -16.94
CA SER A 418 9.99 -16.75 -18.10
C SER A 418 9.33 -17.07 -19.44
N ASP A 419 8.34 -17.97 -19.46
CA ASP A 419 7.59 -18.35 -20.66
C ASP A 419 6.53 -17.34 -21.10
N ARG A 420 6.17 -16.39 -20.22
CA ARG A 420 5.04 -15.47 -20.43
C ARG A 420 5.47 -14.17 -21.07
N HIS A 421 4.65 -13.66 -21.98
CA HIS A 421 4.87 -12.38 -22.63
C HIS A 421 4.57 -11.23 -21.67
N LEU A 422 5.31 -10.13 -21.78
CA LEU A 422 5.18 -8.95 -20.93
C LEU A 422 5.00 -7.69 -21.79
N ILE A 423 3.90 -7.00 -21.58
CA ILE A 423 3.58 -5.67 -22.10
C ILE A 423 3.83 -4.67 -20.97
N MET A 424 4.66 -3.67 -21.25
CA MET A 424 5.17 -2.70 -20.28
C MET A 424 4.71 -1.32 -20.71
N LEU A 425 3.81 -0.70 -19.95
CA LEU A 425 3.28 0.64 -20.20
C LEU A 425 3.95 1.61 -19.22
N ALA A 426 4.87 2.42 -19.72
CA ALA A 426 5.77 3.22 -18.90
C ALA A 426 5.61 4.72 -19.18
N TYR A 427 5.43 5.53 -18.15
CA TYR A 427 5.54 6.98 -18.23
C TYR A 427 6.66 7.48 -17.32
N GLY A 428 7.57 8.28 -17.87
CA GLY A 428 8.65 8.90 -17.13
C GLY A 428 9.51 7.92 -16.32
N THR A 429 9.69 8.19 -15.02
CA THR A 429 10.45 7.29 -14.11
C THR A 429 9.82 5.91 -13.92
N GLY A 430 8.59 5.68 -14.39
CA GLY A 430 7.95 4.36 -14.44
C GLY A 430 8.64 3.37 -15.39
N ILE A 431 9.66 3.81 -16.12
CA ILE A 431 10.54 2.93 -16.89
C ILE A 431 11.43 2.04 -15.98
N ALA A 432 11.63 2.44 -14.72
CA ALA A 432 12.50 1.78 -13.74
C ALA A 432 12.25 0.28 -13.58
N PRO A 433 11.05 -0.18 -13.19
CA PRO A 433 10.81 -1.62 -13.05
C PRO A 433 11.03 -2.38 -14.34
N PHE A 434 10.66 -1.80 -15.48
CA PHE A 434 10.75 -2.49 -16.77
C PHE A 434 12.20 -2.70 -17.20
N ARG A 435 13.09 -1.74 -16.90
CA ARG A 435 14.54 -1.93 -17.06
C ARG A 435 15.01 -3.16 -16.27
N SER A 436 14.63 -3.26 -14.99
CA SER A 436 14.99 -4.41 -14.15
C SER A 436 14.44 -5.74 -14.68
N MET A 437 13.20 -5.75 -15.17
CA MET A 437 12.53 -6.97 -15.64
C MET A 437 13.11 -7.45 -16.96
N VAL A 438 13.40 -6.55 -17.91
CA VAL A 438 13.98 -6.95 -19.20
C VAL A 438 15.42 -7.42 -19.01
N ALA A 439 16.22 -6.74 -18.18
CA ALA A 439 17.57 -7.20 -17.84
C ALA A 439 17.58 -8.61 -17.23
N GLU A 440 16.66 -8.90 -16.30
CA GLU A 440 16.53 -10.23 -15.70
C GLU A 440 16.13 -11.29 -16.73
N ARG A 441 15.19 -10.96 -17.61
CA ARG A 441 14.69 -11.88 -18.64
C ARG A 441 15.76 -12.17 -19.68
N ASP A 442 16.58 -11.19 -19.99
CA ASP A 442 17.76 -11.36 -20.84
C ASP A 442 18.78 -12.29 -20.17
N ALA A 443 19.20 -11.97 -18.95
CA ALA A 443 20.21 -12.75 -18.22
C ALA A 443 19.81 -14.21 -17.96
N THR A 444 18.51 -14.48 -17.81
CA THR A 444 17.96 -15.82 -17.57
C THR A 444 17.53 -16.55 -18.83
N GLY A 445 17.65 -15.93 -20.01
CA GLY A 445 17.24 -16.53 -21.29
C GLY A 445 15.74 -16.81 -21.39
N ALA A 446 14.90 -15.91 -20.85
CA ALA A 446 13.46 -16.07 -20.84
C ALA A 446 12.87 -16.14 -22.27
N SER A 447 12.02 -17.13 -22.54
CA SER A 447 11.45 -17.35 -23.88
C SER A 447 10.25 -16.45 -24.21
N GLY A 448 9.64 -15.83 -23.20
CA GLY A 448 8.52 -14.93 -23.40
C GLY A 448 8.95 -13.58 -23.96
N LYS A 449 8.13 -13.00 -24.83
CA LYS A 449 8.42 -11.74 -25.51
C LYS A 449 8.23 -10.52 -24.60
N ASN A 450 9.03 -9.49 -24.81
CA ASN A 450 8.96 -8.22 -24.08
C ASN A 450 8.53 -7.09 -25.03
N TRP A 451 7.55 -6.29 -24.62
CA TRP A 451 7.09 -5.12 -25.37
C TRP A 451 7.02 -3.88 -24.47
N LEU A 452 7.79 -2.85 -24.80
CA LEU A 452 7.77 -1.55 -24.13
C LEU A 452 6.93 -0.51 -24.90
N LEU A 453 5.96 0.10 -24.24
CA LEU A 453 5.33 1.35 -24.69
C LEU A 453 5.73 2.42 -23.67
N PHE A 454 6.59 3.35 -24.08
CA PHE A 454 7.15 4.39 -23.21
C PHE A 454 6.70 5.78 -23.68
N ALA A 455 6.33 6.66 -22.76
CA ALA A 455 6.06 8.05 -23.08
C ALA A 455 6.73 9.02 -22.12
N GLU A 456 7.08 10.19 -22.64
CA GLU A 456 7.65 11.30 -21.87
C GLU A 456 7.36 12.63 -22.59
N GLU A 457 7.86 13.76 -22.08
CA GLU A 457 7.69 15.08 -22.66
C GLU A 457 8.52 15.25 -23.93
N ASN A 458 9.86 15.19 -23.83
CA ASN A 458 10.74 15.53 -24.93
C ASN A 458 11.62 14.36 -25.40
N ARG A 459 11.65 14.13 -26.71
CA ARG A 459 12.44 13.07 -27.34
C ARG A 459 13.95 13.22 -27.13
N VAL A 460 14.44 14.44 -27.21
CA VAL A 460 15.89 14.72 -27.19
C VAL A 460 16.39 14.70 -25.76
N THR A 461 15.64 15.31 -24.84
CA THR A 461 16.15 15.54 -23.48
C THR A 461 15.72 14.49 -22.46
N ASP A 462 14.67 13.72 -22.71
CA ASP A 462 14.03 12.91 -21.67
C ASP A 462 13.85 11.43 -22.09
N PHE A 463 14.55 10.97 -23.12
CA PHE A 463 14.51 9.57 -23.53
C PHE A 463 15.47 8.71 -22.69
N TYR A 464 15.02 8.34 -21.49
CA TYR A 464 15.83 7.59 -20.52
C TYR A 464 16.30 6.24 -21.06
N TYR A 465 17.58 5.95 -20.82
CA TYR A 465 18.24 4.68 -21.20
C TYR A 465 18.11 4.34 -22.70
N GLN A 466 18.02 5.34 -23.59
CA GLN A 466 17.78 5.13 -25.02
C GLN A 466 18.70 4.06 -25.63
N SER A 467 20.01 4.16 -25.42
CA SER A 467 21.00 3.23 -25.99
C SER A 467 20.84 1.80 -25.46
N GLU A 468 20.43 1.65 -24.20
CA GLU A 468 20.18 0.33 -23.59
C GLU A 468 18.97 -0.34 -24.24
N TRP A 469 17.87 0.40 -24.42
CA TRP A 469 16.68 -0.12 -25.08
C TRP A 469 16.90 -0.47 -26.56
N GLN A 470 17.70 0.34 -27.28
CA GLN A 470 18.12 0.03 -28.64
C GLN A 470 18.91 -1.27 -28.69
N SER A 471 19.90 -1.42 -27.80
CA SER A 471 20.72 -2.63 -27.72
C SER A 471 19.87 -3.86 -27.39
N LEU A 472 18.99 -3.78 -26.39
CA LEU A 472 18.08 -4.88 -26.03
C LEU A 472 17.15 -5.26 -27.19
N HIS A 473 16.77 -4.30 -28.05
CA HIS A 473 15.98 -4.59 -29.24
C HIS A 473 16.78 -5.33 -30.30
N GLU A 474 18.01 -4.88 -30.56
CA GLU A 474 18.93 -5.48 -31.53
C GLU A 474 19.36 -6.91 -31.14
N THR A 475 19.52 -7.18 -29.84
CA THR A 475 19.86 -8.52 -29.32
C THR A 475 18.66 -9.47 -29.23
N GLY A 476 17.44 -8.96 -29.46
CA GLY A 476 16.20 -9.75 -29.41
C GLY A 476 15.61 -9.91 -28.01
N SER A 477 16.19 -9.29 -26.99
CA SER A 477 15.69 -9.31 -25.60
C SER A 477 14.43 -8.44 -25.46
N LEU A 478 14.36 -7.32 -26.17
CA LEU A 478 13.17 -6.47 -26.33
C LEU A 478 12.57 -6.70 -27.72
N HIS A 479 11.39 -7.31 -27.79
CA HIS A 479 10.84 -7.75 -29.07
C HIS A 479 10.12 -6.63 -29.82
N GLN A 480 9.51 -5.71 -29.09
CA GLN A 480 8.80 -4.56 -29.63
C GLN A 480 9.00 -3.37 -28.70
N TRP A 481 9.07 -2.17 -29.28
CA TRP A 481 9.02 -0.95 -28.50
C TRP A 481 8.40 0.20 -29.29
N HIS A 482 7.59 1.00 -28.61
CA HIS A 482 7.01 2.21 -29.16
C HIS A 482 7.17 3.35 -28.16
N VAL A 483 7.52 4.52 -28.68
CA VAL A 483 7.80 5.69 -27.86
C VAL A 483 6.97 6.89 -28.28
N GLY A 484 6.49 7.64 -27.30
CA GLY A 484 5.65 8.82 -27.48
C GLY A 484 6.22 10.02 -26.73
N PHE A 485 6.15 11.19 -27.36
CA PHE A 485 6.66 12.44 -26.78
C PHE A 485 5.59 13.52 -26.87
N SER A 486 5.20 14.13 -25.74
CA SER A 486 4.07 15.07 -25.69
C SER A 486 4.42 16.49 -26.16
N THR A 487 5.68 16.91 -26.11
CA THR A 487 6.11 18.26 -26.52
C THR A 487 6.80 18.30 -27.89
N ASN A 488 6.92 17.14 -28.56
CA ASN A 488 7.53 17.05 -29.89
C ASN A 488 6.65 17.70 -30.97
N THR A 489 7.22 18.62 -31.75
CA THR A 489 6.48 19.48 -32.71
C THR A 489 5.95 18.75 -33.94
N GLN A 490 6.49 17.59 -34.30
CA GLN A 490 6.09 16.87 -35.52
C GLN A 490 5.01 15.81 -35.29
N GLN A 491 4.98 15.16 -34.13
CA GLN A 491 3.97 14.14 -33.81
C GLN A 491 3.90 13.92 -32.30
N GLN A 492 3.00 14.65 -31.64
CA GLN A 492 2.74 14.48 -30.21
C GLN A 492 2.05 13.14 -29.98
N LYS A 493 2.63 12.30 -29.13
CA LYS A 493 2.08 10.99 -28.78
C LYS A 493 2.13 10.76 -27.28
N THR A 494 0.98 10.57 -26.67
CA THR A 494 0.85 10.19 -25.26
C THR A 494 0.84 8.67 -25.08
N LEU A 495 1.03 8.19 -23.86
CA LEU A 495 1.05 6.75 -23.57
C LEU A 495 -0.27 6.07 -23.97
N GLN A 496 -1.42 6.70 -23.67
CA GLN A 496 -2.73 6.19 -24.06
C GLN A 496 -2.94 6.17 -25.58
N GLN A 497 -2.34 7.11 -26.33
CA GLN A 497 -2.37 7.09 -27.79
C GLN A 497 -1.55 5.92 -28.34
N LEU A 498 -0.37 5.62 -27.77
CA LEU A 498 0.40 4.44 -28.16
C LEU A 498 -0.40 3.14 -27.94
N VAL A 499 -1.14 3.03 -26.82
CA VAL A 499 -2.02 1.88 -26.57
C VAL A 499 -3.08 1.72 -27.67
N LEU A 500 -3.73 2.82 -28.06
CA LEU A 500 -4.78 2.78 -29.09
C LEU A 500 -4.23 2.57 -30.51
N GLU A 501 -3.06 3.14 -30.85
CA GLU A 501 -2.43 2.95 -32.16
C GLU A 501 -2.01 1.49 -32.41
N HIS A 502 -1.65 0.77 -31.34
CA HIS A 502 -1.18 -0.62 -31.42
C HIS A 502 -2.23 -1.63 -30.96
N GLU A 503 -3.51 -1.25 -30.98
CA GLU A 503 -4.60 -2.04 -30.37
C GLU A 503 -4.73 -3.46 -30.92
N GLU A 504 -4.47 -3.68 -32.22
CA GLU A 504 -4.53 -5.01 -32.85
C GLU A 504 -3.48 -5.97 -32.28
N GLN A 505 -2.24 -5.53 -32.22
CA GLN A 505 -1.12 -6.36 -31.74
C GLN A 505 -1.19 -6.55 -30.22
N LEU A 506 -1.57 -5.50 -29.47
CA LEU A 506 -1.79 -5.61 -28.03
C LEU A 506 -2.89 -6.63 -27.71
N TRP A 507 -3.99 -6.62 -28.46
CA TRP A 507 -5.06 -7.60 -28.31
C TRP A 507 -4.59 -9.04 -28.59
N GLN A 508 -3.77 -9.23 -29.64
CA GLN A 508 -3.17 -10.54 -29.93
C GLN A 508 -2.32 -11.05 -28.76
N TRP A 509 -1.49 -10.18 -28.17
CA TRP A 509 -0.65 -10.55 -27.03
C TRP A 509 -1.49 -10.84 -25.78
N LEU A 510 -2.50 -10.01 -25.48
CA LEU A 510 -3.45 -10.25 -24.40
C LEU A 510 -4.12 -11.63 -24.51
N ASN A 511 -4.60 -12.00 -25.70
CA ASN A 511 -5.22 -13.30 -25.96
C ASN A 511 -4.23 -14.47 -25.89
N SER A 512 -2.94 -14.22 -26.14
CA SER A 512 -1.88 -15.22 -25.98
C SER A 512 -1.44 -15.45 -24.53
N GLY A 513 -2.07 -14.79 -23.56
CA GLY A 513 -1.73 -14.94 -22.15
C GLY A 513 -0.67 -13.95 -21.65
N ALA A 514 -0.46 -12.83 -22.35
CA ALA A 514 0.47 -11.80 -21.91
C ALA A 514 0.06 -11.16 -20.57
N TYR A 515 1.06 -10.64 -19.88
CA TYR A 515 0.96 -9.79 -18.70
C TYR A 515 1.04 -8.34 -19.15
N VAL A 516 0.22 -7.46 -18.58
CA VAL A 516 0.20 -6.01 -18.85
C VAL A 516 0.47 -5.26 -17.57
N PHE A 517 1.62 -4.61 -17.50
CA PHE A 517 2.03 -3.84 -16.34
C PHE A 517 2.13 -2.37 -16.69
N ILE A 518 1.69 -1.51 -15.77
CA ILE A 518 1.73 -0.06 -15.91
C ILE A 518 2.60 0.51 -14.79
N SER A 519 3.53 1.40 -15.12
CA SER A 519 4.26 2.17 -14.10
C SER A 519 4.49 3.61 -14.54
N GLY A 520 4.42 4.54 -13.58
CA GLY A 520 4.64 5.97 -13.81
C GLY A 520 3.78 6.88 -12.92
N GLU A 521 3.83 8.18 -13.20
CA GLU A 521 3.03 9.20 -12.51
C GLU A 521 1.53 8.90 -12.61
N LYS A 522 0.82 8.87 -11.47
CA LYS A 522 -0.59 8.45 -11.40
C LYS A 522 -1.51 9.27 -12.31
N ALA A 523 -1.26 10.57 -12.44
CA ALA A 523 -2.10 11.46 -13.25
C ALA A 523 -2.05 11.11 -14.75
N VAL A 524 -0.92 10.62 -15.25
CA VAL A 524 -0.70 10.31 -16.68
C VAL A 524 -0.87 8.83 -16.96
N ALA A 525 -0.18 7.97 -16.19
CA ALA A 525 -0.15 6.53 -16.42
C ALA A 525 -1.32 5.80 -15.77
N GLY A 526 -2.07 6.43 -14.86
CA GLY A 526 -3.19 5.80 -14.16
C GLY A 526 -4.45 5.71 -15.01
N LYS A 527 -5.42 6.56 -14.69
CA LYS A 527 -6.75 6.53 -15.30
C LYS A 527 -6.73 6.65 -16.84
N PRO A 528 -5.95 7.56 -17.47
CA PRO A 528 -5.98 7.71 -18.93
C PRO A 528 -5.56 6.44 -19.69
N VAL A 529 -4.55 5.72 -19.19
CA VAL A 529 -4.06 4.48 -19.83
C VAL A 529 -5.03 3.32 -19.58
N GLU A 530 -5.59 3.23 -18.38
CA GLU A 530 -6.62 2.22 -18.07
C GLU A 530 -7.86 2.40 -18.96
N GLU A 531 -8.31 3.64 -19.18
CA GLU A 531 -9.42 3.94 -20.10
C GLU A 531 -9.09 3.52 -21.54
N ALA A 532 -7.86 3.76 -22.02
CA ALA A 532 -7.44 3.30 -23.34
C ALA A 532 -7.41 1.77 -23.46
N LEU A 533 -6.99 1.06 -22.41
CA LEU A 533 -7.08 -0.41 -22.36
C LEU A 533 -8.53 -0.88 -22.40
N LEU A 534 -9.43 -0.26 -21.63
CA LEU A 534 -10.85 -0.59 -21.64
C LEU A 534 -11.49 -0.36 -23.01
N GLN A 535 -11.17 0.76 -23.67
CA GLN A 535 -11.61 1.05 -25.03
C GLN A 535 -11.10 0.01 -26.02
N LEU A 536 -9.82 -0.34 -25.96
CA LEU A 536 -9.21 -1.40 -26.76
C LEU A 536 -9.96 -2.72 -26.56
N ILE A 537 -10.18 -3.14 -25.31
CA ILE A 537 -10.83 -4.42 -24.99
C ILE A 537 -12.28 -4.42 -25.51
N ALA A 538 -13.04 -3.34 -25.25
CA ALA A 538 -14.44 -3.23 -25.69
C ALA A 538 -14.56 -3.31 -27.22
N ARG A 539 -13.71 -2.60 -27.96
CA ARG A 539 -13.69 -2.65 -29.44
C ARG A 539 -13.36 -4.04 -29.95
N LYS A 540 -12.35 -4.70 -29.37
CA LYS A 540 -11.86 -5.99 -29.86
C LYS A 540 -12.76 -7.16 -29.48
N GLN A 541 -13.48 -7.07 -28.36
CA GLN A 541 -14.51 -8.03 -27.98
C GLN A 541 -15.89 -7.72 -28.60
N GLN A 542 -16.06 -6.54 -29.22
CA GLN A 542 -17.37 -6.01 -29.62
C GLN A 542 -18.38 -6.04 -28.45
N SER A 543 -17.90 -5.66 -27.26
CA SER A 543 -18.63 -5.78 -25.99
C SER A 543 -18.94 -4.42 -25.38
N SER A 544 -19.75 -4.42 -24.32
CA SER A 544 -19.96 -3.23 -23.49
C SER A 544 -18.70 -2.86 -22.71
N GLU A 545 -18.64 -1.61 -22.25
CA GLU A 545 -17.58 -1.13 -21.33
C GLU A 545 -17.56 -1.93 -20.02
N GLU A 546 -18.73 -2.35 -19.53
CA GLU A 546 -18.84 -3.19 -18.33
C GLU A 546 -18.18 -4.55 -18.53
N ALA A 547 -18.38 -5.19 -19.69
CA ALA A 547 -17.73 -6.44 -20.02
C ALA A 547 -16.20 -6.28 -20.14
N ALA A 548 -15.74 -5.18 -20.74
CA ALA A 548 -14.31 -4.86 -20.82
C ALA A 548 -13.68 -4.64 -19.43
N ALA A 549 -14.40 -3.95 -18.53
CA ALA A 549 -13.97 -3.75 -17.16
C ALA A 549 -13.89 -5.07 -16.38
N ASN A 550 -14.85 -5.97 -16.58
CA ASN A 550 -14.82 -7.30 -15.97
C ASN A 550 -13.67 -8.15 -16.50
N TYR A 551 -13.36 -8.09 -17.80
CA TYR A 551 -12.19 -8.75 -18.37
C TYR A 551 -10.89 -8.26 -17.72
N LEU A 552 -10.71 -6.93 -17.59
CA LEU A 552 -9.52 -6.35 -16.97
C LEU A 552 -9.42 -6.73 -15.47
N LYS A 553 -10.55 -6.81 -14.76
CA LYS A 553 -10.60 -7.30 -13.37
C LYS A 553 -10.17 -8.76 -13.24
N GLU A 554 -10.59 -9.64 -14.15
CA GLU A 554 -10.15 -11.03 -14.13
C GLU A 554 -8.65 -11.13 -14.45
N LEU A 555 -8.11 -10.33 -15.39
CA LEU A 555 -6.66 -10.25 -15.60
C LEU A 555 -5.91 -9.83 -14.32
N ALA A 556 -6.44 -8.86 -13.57
CA ALA A 556 -5.84 -8.42 -12.31
C ALA A 556 -5.82 -9.54 -11.26
N LYS A 557 -6.93 -10.28 -11.15
CA LYS A 557 -7.08 -11.44 -10.25
C LYS A 557 -6.15 -12.61 -10.65
N GLU A 558 -5.89 -12.79 -11.94
CA GLU A 558 -4.89 -13.73 -12.46
C GLU A 558 -3.43 -13.24 -12.26
N GLY A 559 -3.23 -12.02 -11.76
CA GLY A 559 -1.91 -11.39 -11.64
C GLY A 559 -1.30 -10.95 -12.98
N ARG A 560 -2.10 -10.97 -14.06
CA ARG A 560 -1.72 -10.58 -15.42
C ARG A 560 -1.91 -9.11 -15.72
N TYR A 561 -2.56 -8.36 -14.83
CA TYR A 561 -2.66 -6.91 -14.89
C TYR A 561 -2.23 -6.31 -13.56
N ALA A 562 -1.26 -5.39 -13.58
CA ALA A 562 -0.77 -4.73 -12.38
C ALA A 562 -0.32 -3.30 -12.67
N LYS A 563 -0.38 -2.45 -11.63
CA LYS A 563 -0.02 -1.04 -11.70
C LYS A 563 0.93 -0.70 -10.55
N GLU A 564 1.95 0.09 -10.84
CA GLU A 564 2.86 0.69 -9.88
C GLU A 564 2.89 2.20 -10.15
N LEU A 565 2.04 2.95 -9.44
CA LEU A 565 1.80 4.36 -9.69
C LEU A 565 2.10 5.16 -8.43
N TYR A 566 2.65 6.36 -8.62
CA TYR A 566 3.03 7.27 -7.54
C TYR A 566 2.53 8.69 -7.77
#